data_AF-A0AA38J5N7-F1
#
_entry.id   AF-A0AA38J5N7-F1
#
_cell.length_a   1.000
_cell.length_b   1.000
_cell.length_c   1.000
_cell.angle_alpha   90.00
_cell.angle_beta   90.00
_cell.angle_gamma   90.00
#
_symmetry.space_group_name_H-M   'P 1'
#
loop_
_entity.id
_entity.type
_entity.pdbx_description
1 polymer ?
#
loop_
_entity_poly.entity_id
_entity_poly.type
_entity_poly.pdbx_seq_one_letter_code
_entity_poly.pdbx_strand_id
1 'polypeptide(L)'
;MSPANSRANSPSDEEEKAELLLIQKRKEERARIDAERKAEEEAAEARLAEIHRKKEEKKREAEEKKKKEELERRKAEEEAKAAEAAKKAAEKAKKEEEKRKVEEESRLAEAAKRTAEENRKKLEMDRRMETAALIRAQIEKKKKEKLINSLVSETSTVVVGKKRKRVAVVVPSGDPEGGDPNPGDDNDYIESDTDDDENPEDPPASPPKQSRCSRCILKAFKCELVGPGSASCKGCRKAKVRCSLVPDDYPCRSKRMKVESPVASTNHQIIDDLRTNVRDLNTRINLQEEMLRYLILRVRKLKEANREEEEEEEESEEDRVRRTGDRKGKGRKE
;
A
#
# COMPACT_ATOMS: atom_id res chain seq x y z
N MET A 1 -83.71 -5.68 114.58
CA MET A 1 -82.43 -5.06 114.99
C MET A 1 -81.37 -5.57 114.03
N SER A 2 -80.96 -4.75 113.07
CA SER A 2 -79.92 -5.08 112.09
C SER A 2 -78.69 -4.24 112.39
N PRO A 3 -77.49 -4.81 112.59
CA PRO A 3 -76.29 -4.01 112.78
C PRO A 3 -75.79 -3.54 111.41
N ALA A 4 -75.70 -2.22 111.25
CA ALA A 4 -75.06 -1.57 110.13
C ALA A 4 -73.55 -1.84 110.20
N ASN A 5 -73.03 -2.59 109.24
CA ASN A 5 -71.62 -2.92 109.12
C ASN A 5 -70.93 -1.82 108.28
N SER A 6 -70.58 -0.70 108.91
CA SER A 6 -69.80 0.37 108.29
C SER A 6 -68.31 0.01 108.33
N ARG A 7 -67.89 -0.82 107.37
CA ARG A 7 -66.48 -1.11 107.12
C ARG A 7 -65.86 0.13 106.47
N ALA A 8 -65.12 0.91 107.26
CA ALA A 8 -64.33 2.02 106.74
C ALA A 8 -63.27 1.48 105.78
N ASN A 9 -63.28 1.93 104.53
CA ASN A 9 -62.21 1.64 103.57
C ASN A 9 -60.94 2.35 104.04
N SER A 10 -59.90 1.57 104.29
CA SER A 10 -58.58 2.04 104.70
C SER A 10 -57.91 2.81 103.54
N PRO A 11 -57.26 3.96 103.78
CA PRO A 11 -56.53 4.71 102.74
C PRO A 11 -55.50 3.87 101.95
N SER A 12 -55.01 2.78 102.54
CA SER A 12 -54.08 1.82 101.92
C SER A 12 -54.66 1.07 100.72
N ASP A 13 -55.98 0.84 100.68
CA ASP A 13 -56.62 0.06 99.61
C ASP A 13 -56.77 0.88 98.30
N GLU A 14 -56.83 2.21 98.40
CA GLU A 14 -56.90 3.10 97.23
C GLU A 14 -55.51 3.34 96.60
N GLU A 15 -54.45 3.38 97.42
CA GLU A 15 -53.06 3.50 96.96
C GLU A 15 -52.60 2.24 96.21
N GLU A 16 -52.90 1.05 96.72
CA GLU A 16 -52.61 -0.22 96.03
C GLU A 16 -53.34 -0.33 94.67
N LYS A 17 -54.59 0.13 94.61
CA LYS A 17 -55.37 0.17 93.37
C LYS A 17 -54.77 1.16 92.35
N ALA A 18 -54.26 2.30 92.80
CA ALA A 18 -53.59 3.27 91.94
C ALA A 18 -52.26 2.73 91.38
N GLU A 19 -51.49 2.01 92.21
CA GLU A 19 -50.24 1.38 91.79
C GLU A 19 -50.48 0.27 90.74
N LEU A 20 -51.49 -0.58 90.95
CA LEU A 20 -51.88 -1.61 89.98
C LEU A 20 -52.30 -1.02 88.62
N LEU A 21 -53.03 0.10 88.62
CA LEU A 21 -53.39 0.82 87.39
C LEU A 21 -52.16 1.40 86.67
N LEU A 22 -51.17 1.92 87.40
CA LEU A 22 -49.91 2.40 86.82
C LEU A 22 -49.10 1.24 86.22
N ILE A 23 -49.04 0.09 86.89
CA ILE A 23 -48.39 -1.12 86.38
C ILE A 23 -49.09 -1.61 85.10
N GLN A 24 -50.43 -1.59 85.07
CA GLN A 24 -51.20 -1.97 83.90
C GLN A 24 -50.93 -1.03 82.71
N LYS A 25 -50.96 0.29 82.92
CA LYS A 25 -50.63 1.28 81.88
C LYS A 25 -49.21 1.09 81.32
N ARG A 26 -48.23 0.83 82.19
CA ARG A 26 -46.84 0.54 81.75
C ARG A 26 -46.74 -0.75 80.94
N LYS A 27 -47.54 -1.78 81.25
CA LYS A 27 -47.57 -3.04 80.48
C LYS A 27 -48.22 -2.83 79.11
N GLU A 28 -49.32 -2.08 79.05
CA GLU A 28 -50.00 -1.73 77.79
C GLU A 28 -49.10 -0.85 76.89
N GLU A 29 -48.39 0.11 77.48
CA GLU A 29 -47.44 0.96 76.75
C GLU A 29 -46.26 0.14 76.19
N ARG A 30 -45.68 -0.78 76.98
CA ARG A 30 -44.64 -1.70 76.48
C ARG A 30 -45.15 -2.60 75.36
N ALA A 31 -46.37 -3.12 75.48
CA ALA A 31 -46.98 -3.93 74.42
C ALA A 31 -47.19 -3.12 73.14
N ARG A 32 -47.55 -1.84 73.24
CA ARG A 32 -47.67 -0.95 72.08
C ARG A 32 -46.32 -0.70 71.40
N ILE A 33 -45.27 -0.43 72.18
CA ILE A 33 -43.92 -0.20 71.65
C ILE A 33 -43.37 -1.46 70.96
N ASP A 34 -43.58 -2.65 71.55
CA ASP A 34 -43.15 -3.90 70.94
C ASP A 34 -43.92 -4.23 69.64
N ALA A 35 -45.22 -3.90 69.59
CA ALA A 35 -46.01 -4.05 68.37
C ALA A 35 -45.57 -3.07 67.26
N GLU A 36 -45.28 -1.82 67.61
CA GLU A 36 -44.78 -0.81 66.68
C GLU A 36 -43.40 -1.20 66.12
N ARG A 37 -42.48 -1.68 66.97
CA ARG A 37 -41.16 -2.17 66.52
C ARG A 37 -41.27 -3.35 65.56
N LYS A 38 -42.18 -4.31 65.81
CA LYS A 38 -42.42 -5.43 64.89
C LYS A 38 -42.99 -4.98 63.55
N ALA A 39 -43.92 -4.04 63.57
CA ALA A 39 -44.48 -3.48 62.34
C ALA A 39 -43.43 -2.71 61.51
N GLU A 40 -42.51 -2.00 62.18
CA GLU A 40 -41.40 -1.32 61.52
C GLU A 40 -40.38 -2.31 60.92
N GLU A 41 -40.07 -3.39 61.64
CA GLU A 41 -39.18 -4.46 61.16
C GLU A 41 -39.76 -5.17 59.93
N GLU A 42 -41.04 -5.54 59.95
CA GLU A 42 -41.73 -6.12 58.78
C GLU A 42 -41.77 -5.16 57.59
N ALA A 43 -42.00 -3.86 57.84
CA ALA A 43 -41.98 -2.84 56.79
C ALA A 43 -40.57 -2.65 56.20
N ALA A 44 -39.52 -2.74 57.03
CA ALA A 44 -38.13 -2.66 56.59
C ALA A 44 -37.74 -3.89 55.74
N GLU A 45 -38.15 -5.09 56.15
CA GLU A 45 -37.91 -6.32 55.39
C GLU A 45 -38.62 -6.30 54.03
N ALA A 46 -39.87 -5.83 53.98
CA ALA A 46 -40.61 -5.67 52.73
C ALA A 46 -39.91 -4.70 51.75
N ARG A 47 -39.37 -3.58 52.25
CA ARG A 47 -38.59 -2.63 51.44
C ARG A 47 -37.30 -3.24 50.91
N LEU A 48 -36.60 -4.03 51.73
CA LEU A 48 -35.37 -4.72 51.30
C LEU A 48 -35.66 -5.76 50.22
N ALA A 49 -36.75 -6.52 50.34
CA ALA A 49 -37.18 -7.47 49.32
C ALA A 49 -37.51 -6.77 47.99
N GLU A 50 -38.19 -5.61 48.03
CA GLU A 50 -38.49 -4.83 46.82
C GLU A 50 -37.21 -4.28 46.16
N ILE A 51 -36.26 -3.79 46.95
CA ILE A 51 -34.96 -3.32 46.43
C ILE A 51 -34.20 -4.47 45.76
N HIS A 52 -34.20 -5.67 46.36
CA HIS A 52 -33.55 -6.83 45.77
C HIS A 52 -34.20 -7.22 44.43
N ARG A 53 -35.53 -7.24 44.36
CA ARG A 53 -36.27 -7.51 43.11
C ARG A 53 -35.91 -6.52 42.01
N LYS A 54 -35.88 -5.22 42.32
CA LYS A 54 -35.51 -4.16 41.37
C LYS A 54 -34.07 -4.29 40.88
N LYS A 55 -33.14 -4.71 41.74
CA LYS A 55 -31.74 -4.97 41.35
C LYS A 55 -31.62 -6.16 40.40
N GLU A 56 -32.34 -7.25 40.67
CA GLU A 56 -32.36 -8.41 39.78
C GLU A 56 -32.99 -8.09 38.42
N GLU A 57 -34.07 -7.32 38.40
CA GLU A 57 -34.73 -6.87 37.17
C GLU A 57 -33.78 -6.03 36.30
N LYS A 58 -33.12 -5.02 36.89
CA LYS A 58 -32.09 -4.23 36.19
C LYS A 58 -30.94 -5.09 35.66
N LYS A 59 -30.54 -6.15 36.38
CA LYS A 59 -29.49 -7.08 35.91
C LYS A 59 -29.95 -7.89 34.70
N ARG A 60 -31.20 -8.36 34.69
CA ARG A 60 -31.78 -9.08 33.55
C ARG A 60 -31.90 -8.20 32.31
N GLU A 61 -32.36 -6.95 32.48
CA GLU A 61 -32.41 -5.98 31.38
C GLU A 61 -31.03 -5.69 30.78
N ALA A 62 -30.00 -5.53 31.63
CA ALA A 62 -28.63 -5.32 31.17
C ALA A 62 -28.07 -6.54 30.41
N GLU A 63 -28.37 -7.77 30.85
CA GLU A 63 -28.00 -8.98 30.12
C GLU A 63 -28.76 -9.12 28.79
N GLU A 64 -30.05 -8.76 28.75
CA GLU A 64 -30.83 -8.78 27.51
C GLU A 64 -30.30 -7.76 26.49
N LYS A 65 -29.98 -6.54 26.93
CA LYS A 65 -29.34 -5.53 26.06
C LYS A 65 -28.02 -6.03 25.49
N LYS A 66 -27.15 -6.64 26.30
CA LYS A 66 -25.88 -7.23 25.84
C LYS A 66 -26.09 -8.34 24.80
N LYS A 67 -27.09 -9.20 25.00
CA LYS A 67 -27.42 -10.25 24.03
C LYS A 67 -27.91 -9.68 22.70
N LYS A 68 -28.73 -8.62 22.72
CA LYS A 68 -29.18 -7.93 21.50
C LYS A 68 -28.01 -7.29 20.75
N GLU A 69 -27.15 -6.58 21.45
CA GLU A 69 -25.95 -5.94 20.87
C GLU A 69 -24.98 -6.98 20.30
N GLU A 70 -24.75 -8.09 20.99
CA GLU A 70 -23.91 -9.18 20.48
C GLU A 70 -24.50 -9.81 19.22
N LEU A 71 -25.82 -9.99 19.17
CA LEU A 71 -26.50 -10.55 17.99
C LEU A 71 -26.40 -9.62 16.78
N GLU A 72 -26.56 -8.30 16.97
CA GLU A 72 -26.34 -7.31 15.91
C GLU A 72 -24.88 -7.28 15.44
N ARG A 73 -23.92 -7.32 16.39
CA ARG A 73 -22.50 -7.35 16.05
C ARG A 73 -22.13 -8.56 15.20
N ARG A 74 -22.66 -9.75 15.53
CA ARG A 74 -22.41 -10.98 14.77
C ARG A 74 -22.99 -10.92 13.36
N LYS A 75 -24.20 -10.35 13.19
CA LYS A 75 -24.81 -10.14 11.87
C LYS A 75 -23.96 -9.20 11.00
N ALA A 76 -23.53 -8.07 11.55
CA ALA A 76 -22.67 -7.13 10.82
C ALA A 76 -21.32 -7.74 10.42
N GLU A 77 -20.73 -8.58 11.29
CA GLU A 77 -19.49 -9.29 10.97
C GLU A 77 -19.69 -10.33 9.85
N GLU A 78 -20.82 -11.04 9.84
CA GLU A 78 -21.16 -12.01 8.81
C GLU A 78 -21.39 -11.35 7.44
N GLU A 79 -22.12 -10.22 7.40
CA GLU A 79 -22.30 -9.42 6.18
C GLU A 79 -20.96 -8.88 5.66
N ALA A 80 -20.09 -8.39 6.55
CA ALA A 80 -18.77 -7.91 6.16
C ALA A 80 -17.91 -9.03 5.54
N LYS A 81 -17.95 -10.24 6.12
CA LYS A 81 -17.25 -11.42 5.56
C LYS A 81 -17.82 -11.83 4.20
N ALA A 82 -19.15 -11.81 4.03
CA ALA A 82 -19.78 -12.11 2.76
C ALA A 82 -19.40 -11.09 1.67
N ALA A 83 -19.39 -9.80 2.00
CA ALA A 83 -18.98 -8.74 1.09
C ALA A 83 -17.49 -8.86 0.70
N GLU A 84 -16.61 -9.20 1.64
CA GLU A 84 -15.20 -9.43 1.36
C GLU A 84 -14.99 -10.66 0.45
N ALA A 85 -15.72 -11.75 0.69
CA ALA A 85 -15.67 -12.94 -0.16
C ALA A 85 -16.11 -12.64 -1.60
N ALA A 86 -17.19 -11.85 -1.77
CA ALA A 86 -17.67 -11.42 -3.08
C ALA A 86 -16.63 -10.55 -3.83
N LYS A 87 -15.98 -9.61 -3.13
CA LYS A 87 -14.89 -8.80 -3.70
C LYS A 87 -13.72 -9.64 -4.16
N LYS A 88 -13.28 -10.61 -3.34
CA LYS A 88 -12.20 -11.54 -3.70
C LYS A 88 -12.54 -12.40 -4.92
N ALA A 89 -13.78 -12.88 -5.02
CA ALA A 89 -14.23 -13.63 -6.19
C ALA A 89 -14.23 -12.76 -7.46
N ALA A 90 -14.72 -11.52 -7.38
CA ALA A 90 -14.72 -10.58 -8.50
C ALA A 90 -13.28 -10.20 -8.94
N GLU A 91 -12.37 -9.99 -8.00
CA GLU A 91 -10.95 -9.71 -8.32
C GLU A 91 -10.28 -10.91 -9.00
N LYS A 92 -10.56 -12.14 -8.53
CA LYS A 92 -10.04 -13.35 -9.15
C LYS A 92 -10.56 -13.51 -10.59
N ALA A 93 -11.84 -13.24 -10.84
CA ALA A 93 -12.43 -13.29 -12.16
C ALA A 93 -11.78 -12.26 -13.11
N LYS A 94 -11.57 -11.01 -12.64
CA LYS A 94 -10.86 -9.97 -13.42
C LYS A 94 -9.44 -10.38 -13.78
N LYS A 95 -8.69 -10.94 -12.83
CA LYS A 95 -7.32 -11.44 -13.07
C LYS A 95 -7.29 -12.58 -14.09
N GLU A 96 -8.29 -13.46 -14.09
CA GLU A 96 -8.37 -14.53 -15.07
C GLU A 96 -8.72 -13.99 -16.47
N GLU A 97 -9.65 -13.04 -16.55
CA GLU A 97 -10.00 -12.37 -17.81
C GLU A 97 -8.79 -11.59 -18.39
N GLU A 98 -8.06 -10.86 -17.55
CA GLU A 98 -6.85 -10.12 -17.96
C GLU A 98 -5.78 -11.07 -18.51
N LYS A 99 -5.55 -12.22 -17.86
CA LYS A 99 -4.63 -13.25 -18.37
C LYS A 99 -5.05 -13.77 -19.74
N ARG A 100 -6.33 -14.03 -19.96
CA ARG A 100 -6.85 -14.50 -21.26
C ARG A 100 -6.64 -13.44 -22.35
N LYS A 101 -6.88 -12.17 -22.05
CA LYS A 101 -6.64 -11.06 -22.99
C LYS A 101 -5.16 -10.95 -23.38
N VAL A 102 -4.26 -11.04 -22.41
CA VAL A 102 -2.81 -11.00 -22.69
C VAL A 102 -2.35 -12.20 -23.53
N GLU A 103 -2.90 -13.39 -23.27
CA GLU A 103 -2.58 -14.58 -24.06
C GLU A 103 -3.13 -14.49 -25.50
N GLU A 104 -4.34 -13.95 -25.67
CA GLU A 104 -4.94 -13.71 -26.99
C GLU A 104 -4.14 -12.65 -27.78
N GLU A 105 -3.76 -11.54 -27.13
CA GLU A 105 -2.93 -10.50 -27.75
C GLU A 105 -1.55 -11.04 -28.16
N SER A 106 -0.94 -11.89 -27.32
CA SER A 106 0.31 -12.58 -27.66
C SER A 106 0.17 -13.48 -28.88
N ARG A 107 -0.91 -14.26 -28.98
CA ARG A 107 -1.20 -15.11 -30.15
C ARG A 107 -1.42 -14.29 -31.41
N LEU A 108 -2.12 -13.16 -31.32
CA LEU A 108 -2.32 -12.24 -32.44
C LEU A 108 -0.99 -11.62 -32.89
N ALA A 109 -0.14 -11.21 -31.96
CA ALA A 109 1.19 -10.67 -32.26
C ALA A 109 2.11 -11.72 -32.92
N GLU A 110 2.07 -12.98 -32.47
CA GLU A 110 2.83 -14.07 -33.11
C GLU A 110 2.31 -14.36 -34.53
N ALA A 111 0.99 -14.38 -34.72
CA ALA A 111 0.38 -14.55 -36.03
C ALA A 111 0.76 -13.40 -37.00
N ALA A 112 0.78 -12.16 -36.53
CA ALA A 112 1.22 -11.00 -37.30
C ALA A 112 2.72 -11.09 -37.67
N LYS A 113 3.58 -11.61 -36.78
CA LYS A 113 4.99 -11.84 -37.09
C LYS A 113 5.19 -12.92 -38.16
N ARG A 114 4.46 -14.03 -38.07
CA ARG A 114 4.55 -15.11 -39.06
C ARG A 114 4.11 -14.65 -40.45
N THR A 115 3.02 -13.91 -40.54
CA THR A 115 2.54 -13.34 -41.82
C THR A 115 3.52 -12.32 -42.40
N ALA A 116 4.13 -11.47 -41.57
CA ALA A 116 5.18 -10.56 -42.02
C ALA A 116 6.43 -11.29 -42.53
N GLU A 117 6.85 -12.37 -41.86
CA GLU A 117 7.98 -13.20 -42.29
C GLU A 117 7.68 -13.93 -43.61
N GLU A 118 6.48 -14.49 -43.76
CA GLU A 118 6.04 -15.15 -44.99
C GLU A 118 6.04 -14.19 -46.18
N ASN A 119 5.51 -12.98 -45.99
CA ASN A 119 5.54 -11.92 -47.00
C ASN A 119 6.98 -11.52 -47.36
N ARG A 120 7.88 -11.42 -46.37
CA ARG A 120 9.30 -11.12 -46.61
C ARG A 120 9.97 -12.22 -47.43
N LYS A 121 9.71 -13.49 -47.13
CA LYS A 121 10.23 -14.64 -47.90
C LYS A 121 9.70 -14.62 -49.34
N LYS A 122 8.43 -14.28 -49.53
CA LYS A 122 7.82 -14.17 -50.86
C LYS A 122 8.47 -13.05 -51.69
N LEU A 123 8.63 -11.86 -51.10
CA LEU A 123 9.34 -10.74 -51.72
C LEU A 123 10.81 -11.08 -52.04
N GLU A 124 11.49 -11.82 -51.17
CA GLU A 124 12.85 -12.28 -51.43
C GLU A 124 12.90 -13.27 -52.59
N MET A 125 11.94 -14.20 -52.67
CA MET A 125 11.81 -15.12 -53.80
C MET A 125 11.55 -14.37 -55.11
N ASP A 126 10.66 -13.38 -55.11
CA ASP A 126 10.36 -12.55 -56.27
C ASP A 126 11.62 -11.79 -56.73
N ARG A 127 12.38 -11.20 -55.80
CA ARG A 127 13.67 -10.57 -56.10
C ARG A 127 14.69 -11.55 -56.67
N ARG A 128 14.77 -12.78 -56.15
CA ARG A 128 15.67 -13.82 -56.69
C ARG A 128 15.26 -14.23 -58.11
N MET A 129 13.97 -14.29 -58.40
CA MET A 129 13.46 -14.59 -59.74
C MET A 129 13.76 -13.44 -60.72
N GLU A 130 13.59 -12.19 -60.28
CA GLU A 130 13.92 -11.01 -61.07
C GLU A 130 15.42 -10.92 -61.37
N THR A 131 16.29 -11.14 -60.38
CA THR A 131 17.75 -11.16 -60.61
C THR A 131 18.15 -12.30 -61.53
N ALA A 132 17.55 -13.49 -61.38
CA ALA A 132 17.79 -14.61 -62.30
C ALA A 132 17.35 -14.27 -63.74
N ALA A 133 16.23 -13.56 -63.93
CA ALA A 133 15.77 -13.12 -65.24
C ALA A 133 16.75 -12.11 -65.87
N LEU A 134 17.24 -11.14 -65.09
CA LEU A 134 18.25 -10.18 -65.56
C LEU A 134 19.56 -10.86 -65.99
N ILE A 135 20.04 -11.84 -65.21
CA ILE A 135 21.24 -12.62 -65.56
C ILE A 135 21.03 -13.36 -66.89
N ARG A 136 19.89 -14.02 -67.08
CA ARG A 136 19.56 -14.71 -68.34
C ARG A 136 19.56 -13.75 -69.53
N ALA A 137 18.95 -12.58 -69.38
CA ALA A 137 18.92 -11.55 -70.42
C ALA A 137 20.34 -11.06 -70.79
N GLN A 138 21.22 -10.86 -69.80
CA GLN A 138 22.62 -10.50 -70.08
C GLN A 138 23.39 -11.59 -70.82
N ILE A 139 23.17 -12.87 -70.46
CA ILE A 139 23.78 -14.00 -71.16
C ILE A 139 23.34 -14.02 -72.63
N GLU A 140 22.07 -13.81 -72.91
CA GLU A 140 21.58 -13.69 -74.29
C GLU A 140 22.20 -12.52 -75.04
N LYS A 141 22.29 -11.35 -74.40
CA LYS A 141 22.93 -10.18 -75.02
C LYS A 141 24.38 -10.47 -75.39
N LYS A 142 25.16 -11.06 -74.46
CA LYS A 142 26.55 -11.48 -74.72
C LYS A 142 26.65 -12.53 -75.83
N LYS A 143 25.70 -13.46 -75.94
CA LYS A 143 25.65 -14.44 -77.05
C LYS A 143 25.42 -13.74 -78.39
N LYS A 144 24.46 -12.80 -78.46
CA LYS A 144 24.18 -12.02 -79.68
C LYS A 144 25.37 -11.16 -80.09
N GLU A 145 26.04 -10.53 -79.13
CA GLU A 145 27.23 -9.72 -79.36
C GLU A 145 28.40 -10.56 -79.90
N LYS A 146 28.63 -11.76 -79.33
CA LYS A 146 29.60 -12.72 -79.90
C LYS A 146 29.25 -13.13 -81.33
N LEU A 147 27.97 -13.34 -81.63
CA LEU A 147 27.51 -13.69 -82.98
C LEU A 147 27.75 -12.55 -83.98
N ILE A 148 27.45 -11.31 -83.59
CA ILE A 148 27.71 -10.11 -84.41
C ILE A 148 29.21 -9.96 -84.65
N ASN A 149 30.03 -10.11 -83.60
CA ASN A 149 31.48 -10.01 -83.74
C ASN A 149 32.06 -11.09 -84.67
N SER A 150 31.51 -12.32 -84.67
CA SER A 150 31.94 -13.35 -85.63
C SER A 150 31.58 -12.96 -87.07
N LEU A 151 30.36 -12.48 -87.32
CA LEU A 151 29.93 -12.01 -88.65
C LEU A 151 30.74 -10.82 -89.17
N VAL A 152 31.12 -9.87 -88.30
CA VAL A 152 31.98 -8.74 -88.66
C VAL A 152 33.40 -9.22 -89.01
N SER A 153 33.92 -10.21 -88.29
CA SER A 153 35.25 -10.78 -88.58
C SER A 153 35.29 -11.55 -89.91
N GLU A 154 34.20 -12.21 -90.31
CA GLU A 154 34.09 -12.90 -91.60
C GLU A 154 33.99 -11.92 -92.79
N THR A 155 33.30 -10.79 -92.61
CA THR A 155 33.13 -9.77 -93.65
C THR A 155 34.33 -8.82 -93.81
N SER A 156 35.30 -8.83 -92.88
CA SER A 156 36.48 -7.96 -92.88
C SER A 156 37.63 -8.42 -93.81
N THR A 157 37.47 -9.46 -94.62
CA THR A 157 38.56 -10.01 -95.45
C THR A 157 38.70 -9.45 -96.87
N VAL A 158 37.92 -8.43 -97.26
CA VAL A 158 38.01 -7.84 -98.62
C VAL A 158 37.98 -6.31 -98.62
N VAL A 159 39.11 -5.65 -98.32
CA VAL A 159 39.54 -4.41 -99.01
C VAL A 159 41.08 -4.31 -98.96
N VAL A 160 41.69 -4.49 -100.13
CA VAL A 160 43.11 -4.25 -100.38
C VAL A 160 43.36 -2.74 -100.54
N GLY A 161 44.26 -2.19 -99.71
CA GLY A 161 45.29 -1.25 -100.16
C GLY A 161 45.09 0.25 -99.92
N LYS A 162 45.90 0.83 -99.02
CA LYS A 162 46.84 1.93 -99.35
C LYS A 162 47.73 2.30 -98.16
N LYS A 163 49.04 2.19 -98.37
CA LYS A 163 50.13 2.65 -97.51
C LYS A 163 50.04 4.16 -97.25
N ARG A 164 50.08 4.58 -95.98
CA ARG A 164 50.65 5.88 -95.57
C ARG A 164 51.48 5.74 -94.30
N LYS A 165 52.74 6.15 -94.43
CA LYS A 165 53.73 6.43 -93.37
C LYS A 165 53.24 7.55 -92.45
N ARG A 166 53.52 7.40 -91.15
CA ARG A 166 54.05 8.38 -90.14
C ARG A 166 53.59 7.89 -88.75
N VAL A 167 54.22 8.12 -87.61
CA VAL A 167 55.51 8.61 -87.10
C VAL A 167 55.49 8.15 -85.64
N ALA A 168 56.63 7.74 -85.09
CA ALA A 168 56.76 7.29 -83.71
C ALA A 168 56.44 8.41 -82.70
N VAL A 169 55.68 8.06 -81.65
CA VAL A 169 55.71 8.75 -80.35
C VAL A 169 55.73 7.68 -79.25
N VAL A 170 56.87 7.67 -78.55
CA VAL A 170 57.17 7.02 -77.25
C VAL A 170 56.39 7.82 -76.17
N VAL A 171 55.80 7.31 -75.08
CA VAL A 171 56.26 6.61 -73.85
C VAL A 171 55.00 6.44 -72.93
N PRO A 172 55.03 5.93 -71.66
CA PRO A 172 55.27 4.57 -71.14
C PRO A 172 54.06 3.96 -70.35
N SER A 173 54.14 2.63 -70.18
CA SER A 173 53.98 1.81 -68.96
C SER A 173 52.85 2.05 -67.94
N GLY A 174 52.13 0.96 -67.62
CA GLY A 174 51.38 0.83 -66.37
C GLY A 174 50.47 -0.40 -66.29
N ASP A 175 51.06 -1.61 -66.21
CA ASP A 175 50.47 -2.77 -65.52
C ASP A 175 50.28 -2.42 -64.02
N PRO A 176 49.36 -3.04 -63.24
CA PRO A 176 49.27 -4.50 -63.12
C PRO A 176 47.90 -5.15 -62.79
N GLU A 177 47.88 -6.47 -62.97
CA GLU A 177 47.42 -7.55 -62.07
C GLU A 177 46.38 -7.19 -60.99
N GLY A 178 45.25 -7.88 -60.85
CA GLY A 178 45.18 -9.32 -60.51
C GLY A 178 45.05 -9.47 -58.99
N GLY A 179 43.85 -9.72 -58.46
CA GLY A 179 43.65 -9.94 -57.02
C GLY A 179 42.20 -10.21 -56.60
N ASP A 180 41.95 -11.45 -56.23
CA ASP A 180 40.77 -12.00 -55.54
C ASP A 180 40.53 -11.33 -54.17
N PRO A 181 39.30 -11.03 -53.74
CA PRO A 181 39.02 -10.69 -52.35
C PRO A 181 38.61 -11.95 -51.57
N ASN A 182 39.57 -12.54 -50.87
CA ASN A 182 39.29 -13.47 -49.77
C ASN A 182 39.38 -12.68 -48.44
N PRO A 183 38.39 -12.75 -47.53
CA PRO A 183 38.43 -12.03 -46.25
C PRO A 183 39.08 -12.89 -45.15
N GLY A 184 40.36 -12.64 -44.87
CA GLY A 184 40.95 -12.81 -43.52
C GLY A 184 41.08 -11.40 -42.94
N ASP A 185 40.54 -11.03 -41.78
CA ASP A 185 40.71 -11.62 -40.44
C ASP A 185 42.20 -11.69 -40.06
N ASP A 186 42.76 -10.55 -39.64
CA ASP A 186 43.91 -10.39 -38.73
C ASP A 186 44.02 -8.88 -38.38
N ASN A 187 43.72 -8.44 -37.15
CA ASN A 187 44.58 -8.41 -35.96
C ASN A 187 45.67 -7.30 -36.02
N ASP A 188 45.24 -6.05 -35.80
CA ASP A 188 46.15 -4.91 -35.56
C ASP A 188 46.69 -4.97 -34.12
N TYR A 189 47.86 -5.57 -34.00
CA TYR A 189 48.78 -5.41 -32.87
C TYR A 189 49.42 -4.03 -32.99
N ILE A 190 48.96 -3.06 -32.18
CA ILE A 190 49.60 -1.76 -32.02
C ILE A 190 50.71 -1.93 -30.97
N GLU A 191 51.93 -2.17 -31.45
CA GLU A 191 53.16 -1.84 -30.74
C GLU A 191 53.33 -0.32 -30.85
N SER A 192 53.17 0.38 -29.73
CA SER A 192 53.57 1.78 -29.59
C SER A 192 54.73 1.84 -28.62
N ASP A 193 55.94 1.76 -29.20
CA ASP A 193 57.13 2.38 -28.66
C ASP A 193 56.89 3.90 -28.64
N THR A 194 56.86 4.47 -27.44
CA THR A 194 57.08 5.89 -27.23
C THR A 194 58.05 6.03 -26.07
N ASP A 195 59.29 6.32 -26.46
CA ASP A 195 60.37 6.82 -25.64
C ASP A 195 59.99 8.11 -24.90
N ASP A 196 60.59 8.25 -23.72
CA ASP A 196 61.11 9.47 -23.09
C ASP A 196 60.31 10.78 -23.21
N ASP A 197 59.59 11.09 -22.13
CA ASP A 197 59.48 12.48 -21.65
C ASP A 197 59.65 12.48 -20.13
N GLU A 198 60.83 12.89 -19.68
CA GLU A 198 61.13 13.24 -18.30
C GLU A 198 60.22 14.40 -17.86
N ASN A 199 59.12 14.08 -17.16
CA ASN A 199 58.30 15.10 -16.52
C ASN A 199 58.71 15.25 -15.04
N PRO A 200 59.25 16.41 -14.63
CA PRO A 200 59.64 16.66 -13.26
C PRO A 200 58.41 16.94 -12.37
N GLU A 201 58.37 16.26 -11.23
CA GLU A 201 57.51 16.51 -10.06
C GLU A 201 56.00 16.25 -10.22
N ASP A 202 55.63 14.96 -10.28
CA ASP A 202 54.27 14.53 -9.92
C ASP A 202 53.97 14.90 -8.45
N PRO A 203 52.87 15.63 -8.17
CA PRO A 203 52.48 15.97 -6.81
C PRO A 203 52.20 14.70 -5.99
N PRO A 204 52.46 14.71 -4.67
CA PRO A 204 52.30 13.51 -3.84
C PRO A 204 50.92 12.90 -4.03
N ALA A 205 50.90 11.61 -4.37
CA ALA A 205 49.70 10.84 -4.61
C ALA A 205 48.64 11.16 -3.55
N SER A 206 47.48 11.64 -4.01
CA SER A 206 46.36 11.94 -3.11
C SER A 206 46.04 10.69 -2.29
N PRO A 207 45.82 10.81 -0.97
CA PRO A 207 45.50 9.65 -0.14
C PRO A 207 44.30 8.90 -0.73
N PRO A 208 44.33 7.56 -0.76
CA PRO A 208 43.28 6.76 -1.36
C PRO A 208 41.93 7.14 -0.76
N LYS A 209 40.95 7.44 -1.63
CA LYS A 209 39.60 7.79 -1.22
C LYS A 209 39.07 6.65 -0.37
N GLN A 210 38.82 6.90 0.92
CA GLN A 210 38.36 5.87 1.85
C GLN A 210 36.98 5.33 1.43
N SER A 211 36.87 4.02 1.26
CA SER A 211 35.61 3.35 0.91
C SER A 211 34.51 3.67 1.92
N ARG A 212 33.39 4.23 1.44
CA ARG A 212 32.20 4.52 2.26
C ARG A 212 31.16 3.43 2.03
N CYS A 213 30.51 2.97 3.09
CA CYS A 213 29.38 2.04 2.94
C CYS A 213 28.15 2.74 2.34
N SER A 214 27.31 2.00 1.63
CA SER A 214 26.12 2.53 0.92
C SER A 214 25.21 3.38 1.82
N ARG A 215 25.03 2.98 3.07
CA ARG A 215 24.23 3.72 4.06
C ARG A 215 24.85 5.06 4.46
N CYS A 216 26.17 5.10 4.60
CA CYS A 216 26.88 6.34 4.91
C CYS A 216 26.92 7.29 3.71
N ILE A 217 26.91 6.76 2.48
CA ILE A 217 26.76 7.55 1.25
C ILE A 217 25.36 8.19 1.20
N LEU A 218 24.30 7.39 1.33
CA LEU A 218 22.91 7.85 1.23
C LEU A 218 22.54 8.90 2.29
N LYS A 219 23.16 8.82 3.47
CA LYS A 219 22.90 9.76 4.57
C LYS A 219 23.97 10.85 4.71
N ALA A 220 24.91 10.93 3.79
CA ALA A 220 26.06 11.84 3.82
C ALA A 220 26.92 11.77 5.11
N PHE A 221 26.80 10.73 5.94
CA PHE A 221 27.54 10.59 7.20
C PHE A 221 28.96 10.08 6.99
N LYS A 222 29.91 10.54 7.81
CA LYS A 222 31.30 10.06 7.81
C LYS A 222 31.33 8.55 8.06
N CYS A 223 31.94 7.80 7.15
CA CYS A 223 32.07 6.34 7.26
C CYS A 223 33.43 6.01 7.89
N GLU A 224 33.44 5.62 9.15
CA GLU A 224 34.65 5.19 9.84
C GLU A 224 34.59 3.68 10.09
N LEU A 225 35.51 2.94 9.49
CA LEU A 225 35.70 1.52 9.79
C LEU A 225 36.16 1.35 11.25
N VAL A 226 35.74 0.25 11.87
CA VAL A 226 36.04 -0.02 13.28
C VAL A 226 37.49 -0.52 13.46
N GLY A 227 38.15 -0.90 12.37
CA GLY A 227 39.56 -1.30 12.30
C GLY A 227 39.87 -1.98 10.95
N PRO A 228 41.15 -2.23 10.64
CA PRO A 228 41.54 -3.02 9.48
C PRO A 228 40.91 -4.42 9.57
N GLY A 229 40.18 -4.84 8.52
CA GLY A 229 39.46 -6.12 8.49
C GLY A 229 38.06 -6.13 9.12
N SER A 230 37.57 -5.01 9.65
CA SER A 230 36.19 -4.95 10.17
C SER A 230 35.15 -4.90 9.04
N ALA A 231 34.20 -5.85 9.04
CA ALA A 231 33.11 -5.90 8.06
C ALA A 231 32.03 -4.83 8.25
N SER A 232 32.18 -3.90 9.22
CA SER A 232 31.20 -2.87 9.50
C SER A 232 31.80 -1.55 9.97
N CYS A 233 31.22 -0.43 9.52
CA CYS A 233 31.57 0.89 10.01
C CYS A 233 30.91 1.19 11.37
N LYS A 234 31.48 2.12 12.14
CA LYS A 234 30.98 2.54 13.48
C LYS A 234 29.50 2.93 13.44
N GLY A 235 29.08 3.63 12.38
CA GLY A 235 27.69 4.07 12.19
C GLY A 235 26.72 2.90 12.01
N CYS A 236 27.05 1.95 11.14
CA CYS A 236 26.24 0.75 10.93
C CYS A 236 26.22 -0.17 12.16
N ARG A 237 27.35 -0.31 12.85
CA ARG A 237 27.45 -1.10 14.09
C ARG A 237 26.59 -0.52 15.22
N LYS A 238 26.66 0.81 15.44
CA LYS A 238 25.84 1.50 16.44
C LYS A 238 24.34 1.40 16.11
N ALA A 239 23.98 1.45 14.83
CA ALA A 239 22.61 1.30 14.37
C ALA A 239 22.14 -0.17 14.28
N LYS A 240 22.98 -1.16 14.63
CA LYS A 240 22.70 -2.61 14.51
C LYS A 240 22.19 -3.03 13.13
N VAL A 241 22.78 -2.46 12.07
CA VAL A 241 22.42 -2.77 10.68
C VAL A 241 23.61 -3.35 9.90
N ARG A 242 23.32 -4.18 8.91
CA ARG A 242 24.33 -4.78 8.03
C ARG A 242 25.04 -3.69 7.23
N CYS A 243 26.36 -3.71 7.26
CA CYS A 243 27.20 -2.77 6.52
C CYS A 243 27.58 -3.37 5.18
N SER A 244 27.06 -2.82 4.09
CA SER A 244 27.47 -3.18 2.74
C SER A 244 28.57 -2.22 2.29
N LEU A 245 29.81 -2.62 2.49
CA LEU A 245 30.95 -1.94 1.84
C LEU A 245 30.85 -2.26 0.36
N VAL A 246 30.77 -1.22 -0.47
CA VAL A 246 30.88 -1.36 -1.92
C VAL A 246 32.38 -1.35 -2.18
N PRO A 247 32.99 -2.42 -2.72
CA PRO A 247 34.39 -2.41 -3.11
C PRO A 247 34.60 -1.30 -4.14
N ASP A 248 35.62 -0.46 -3.94
CA ASP A 248 35.96 0.64 -4.86
C ASP A 248 36.46 0.13 -6.23
N ASP A 249 36.64 -1.18 -6.40
CA ASP A 249 37.10 -1.83 -7.64
C ASP A 249 35.99 -2.02 -8.69
N TYR A 250 34.82 -1.43 -8.52
CA TYR A 250 33.94 -1.16 -9.66
C TYR A 250 34.28 0.23 -10.19
N PRO A 251 35.19 0.36 -11.18
CA PRO A 251 35.31 1.60 -11.92
C PRO A 251 33.94 1.88 -12.53
N CYS A 252 33.24 2.87 -11.99
CA CYS A 252 32.15 3.50 -12.68
C CYS A 252 32.74 3.94 -14.02
N ARG A 253 32.40 3.19 -15.05
CA ARG A 253 32.75 3.38 -16.46
C ARG A 253 31.97 4.59 -16.98
N SER A 254 32.11 5.73 -16.31
CA SER A 254 31.60 7.05 -16.70
C SER A 254 32.60 7.78 -17.61
N LYS A 255 33.50 7.05 -18.29
CA LYS A 255 33.92 7.46 -19.63
C LYS A 255 32.71 7.30 -20.53
N ARG A 256 31.97 8.40 -20.57
CA ARG A 256 30.88 8.79 -21.45
C ARG A 256 31.18 8.41 -22.90
N MET A 257 31.00 7.14 -23.26
CA MET A 257 30.61 6.84 -24.62
C MET A 257 29.20 7.39 -24.75
N LYS A 258 29.07 8.46 -25.56
CA LYS A 258 27.80 8.89 -26.15
C LYS A 258 27.27 7.75 -27.02
N VAL A 259 26.83 6.67 -26.38
CA VAL A 259 25.87 5.77 -26.99
C VAL A 259 24.54 6.37 -26.60
N GLU A 260 23.98 7.17 -27.50
CA GLU A 260 22.59 7.61 -27.45
C GLU A 260 21.71 6.37 -27.53
N SER A 261 21.60 5.65 -26.42
CA SER A 261 20.66 4.56 -26.27
C SER A 261 19.33 5.18 -25.84
N PRO A 262 18.28 5.10 -26.67
CA PRO A 262 16.97 5.70 -26.38
C PRO A 262 16.26 5.09 -25.15
N VAL A 263 16.83 4.02 -24.56
CA VAL A 263 16.21 3.23 -23.49
C VAL A 263 16.39 3.86 -22.09
N ALA A 264 17.33 4.79 -21.90
CA ALA A 264 17.53 5.45 -20.61
C ALA A 264 16.45 6.53 -20.31
N SER A 265 15.83 7.08 -21.36
CA SER A 265 14.83 8.15 -21.27
C SER A 265 13.50 7.66 -20.67
N THR A 266 13.07 6.46 -21.07
CA THR A 266 11.78 5.89 -20.64
C THR A 266 11.75 5.53 -19.15
N ASN A 267 12.87 5.06 -18.59
CA ASN A 267 12.94 4.73 -17.15
C ASN A 267 12.83 5.98 -16.25
N HIS A 268 13.34 7.13 -16.68
CA HIS A 268 13.19 8.37 -15.91
C HIS A 268 11.74 8.86 -15.91
N GLN A 269 11.06 8.78 -17.06
CA GLN A 269 9.63 9.12 -17.16
C GLN A 269 8.78 8.23 -16.25
N ILE A 270 9.01 6.92 -16.24
CA ILE A 270 8.28 5.98 -15.36
C ILE A 270 8.48 6.34 -13.89
N ILE A 271 9.70 6.69 -13.47
CA ILE A 271 9.99 7.07 -12.07
C ILE A 271 9.27 8.36 -11.71
N ASP A 272 9.25 9.35 -12.59
CA ASP A 272 8.58 10.63 -12.33
C ASP A 272 7.05 10.49 -12.31
N ASP A 273 6.48 9.64 -13.17
CA ASP A 273 5.06 9.27 -13.15
C ASP A 273 4.67 8.52 -11.86
N LEU A 274 5.53 7.63 -11.38
CA LEU A 274 5.31 6.98 -10.08
C LEU A 274 5.36 8.00 -8.94
N ARG A 275 6.28 8.97 -8.99
CA ARG A 275 6.36 10.02 -7.97
C ARG A 275 5.15 10.94 -7.96
N THR A 276 4.61 11.31 -9.13
CA THR A 276 3.38 12.11 -9.22
C THR A 276 2.18 11.32 -8.70
N ASN A 277 2.05 10.04 -9.07
CA ASN A 277 0.99 9.17 -8.57
C ASN A 277 1.04 8.99 -7.05
N VAL A 278 2.23 8.80 -6.47
CA VAL A 278 2.39 8.72 -5.01
C VAL A 278 2.00 10.04 -4.33
N ARG A 279 2.35 11.19 -4.92
CA ARG A 279 1.92 12.50 -4.41
C ARG A 279 0.41 12.67 -4.45
N ASP A 280 -0.24 12.30 -5.56
CA ASP A 280 -1.70 12.38 -5.70
C ASP A 280 -2.43 11.47 -4.71
N LEU A 281 -1.98 10.22 -4.58
CA LEU A 281 -2.52 9.30 -3.57
C LEU A 281 -2.38 9.85 -2.15
N ASN A 282 -1.25 10.47 -1.82
CA ASN A 282 -1.04 11.07 -0.51
C ASN A 282 -1.99 12.25 -0.26
N THR A 283 -2.26 13.09 -1.26
CA THR A 283 -3.26 14.15 -1.19
C THR A 283 -4.66 13.61 -0.96
N ARG A 284 -5.03 12.52 -1.65
CA ARG A 284 -6.33 11.85 -1.46
C ARG A 284 -6.48 11.26 -0.06
N ILE A 285 -5.42 10.63 0.46
CA ILE A 285 -5.38 10.11 1.83
C ILE A 285 -5.58 11.26 2.84
N ASN A 286 -4.84 12.36 2.69
CA ASN A 286 -4.98 13.52 3.57
C ASN A 286 -6.40 14.09 3.57
N LEU A 287 -7.03 14.21 2.40
CA LEU A 287 -8.42 14.68 2.29
C LEU A 287 -9.40 13.73 2.99
N GLN A 288 -9.20 12.42 2.85
CA GLN A 288 -10.01 11.42 3.55
C GLN A 288 -9.82 11.50 5.07
N GLU A 289 -8.59 11.70 5.54
CA GLU A 289 -8.31 11.89 6.96
C GLU A 289 -8.97 13.15 7.52
N GLU A 290 -8.94 14.26 6.79
CA GLU A 290 -9.63 15.50 7.20
C GLU A 290 -11.14 15.31 7.26
N MET A 291 -11.73 14.64 6.27
CA MET A 291 -13.16 14.32 6.28
C MET A 291 -13.53 13.43 7.48
N LEU A 292 -12.70 12.42 7.80
CA LEU A 292 -12.92 11.56 8.97
C LEU A 292 -12.79 12.35 10.28
N ARG A 293 -11.79 13.24 10.40
CA ARG A 293 -11.65 14.12 11.57
C ARG A 293 -12.88 15.01 11.76
N TYR A 294 -13.40 15.58 10.67
CA TYR A 294 -14.62 16.37 10.70
C TYR A 294 -15.83 15.54 11.18
N LEU A 295 -16.02 14.33 10.64
CA LEU A 295 -17.12 13.45 11.05
C LEU A 295 -17.01 13.05 12.54
N ILE A 296 -15.81 12.73 13.02
CA ILE A 296 -15.58 12.42 14.44
C ILE A 296 -15.95 13.60 15.33
N LEU A 297 -15.52 14.81 14.97
CA LEU A 297 -15.88 16.03 15.70
C LEU A 297 -17.39 16.29 15.68
N ARG A 298 -18.05 16.07 14.54
CA ARG A 298 -19.51 16.23 14.42
C ARG A 298 -20.26 15.22 15.30
N VAL A 299 -19.84 13.96 15.33
CA VAL A 299 -20.43 12.94 16.20
C VAL A 299 -20.24 13.28 17.68
N ARG A 300 -19.08 13.81 18.08
CA ARG A 300 -18.87 14.28 19.45
C ARG A 300 -19.82 15.40 19.84
N LYS A 301 -19.95 16.43 18.99
CA LYS A 301 -20.89 17.53 19.21
C LYS A 301 -22.34 17.07 19.33
N LEU A 302 -22.76 16.12 18.49
CA LEU A 302 -24.10 15.55 18.58
C LEU A 302 -24.32 14.78 19.89
N LYS A 303 -23.30 14.06 20.37
CA LYS A 303 -23.37 13.37 21.67
C LYS A 303 -23.42 14.34 22.85
N GLU A 304 -22.68 15.46 22.77
CA GLU A 304 -22.72 16.52 23.78
C GLU A 304 -24.09 17.17 23.80
N ALA A 305 -24.65 17.54 22.65
CA ALA A 305 -26.01 18.09 22.54
C ALA A 305 -27.07 17.12 23.08
N ASN A 306 -27.01 15.83 22.72
CA ASN A 306 -27.95 14.83 23.25
C ASN A 306 -27.83 14.66 24.76
N ARG A 307 -26.62 14.76 25.34
CA ARG A 307 -26.44 14.71 26.79
C ARG A 307 -27.05 15.96 27.45
N GLU A 308 -26.86 17.13 26.88
CA GLU A 308 -27.47 18.37 27.38
C GLU A 308 -29.01 18.28 27.34
N GLU A 309 -29.59 17.73 26.26
CA GLU A 309 -31.03 17.46 26.17
C GLU A 309 -31.51 16.45 27.24
N GLU A 310 -30.76 15.36 27.47
CA GLU A 310 -31.07 14.39 28.53
C GLU A 310 -31.02 15.03 29.94
N GLU A 311 -30.02 15.88 30.22
CA GLU A 311 -29.89 16.60 31.49
C GLU A 311 -31.04 17.61 31.70
N GLU A 312 -31.47 18.32 30.65
CA GLU A 312 -32.64 19.21 30.69
C GLU A 312 -33.95 18.44 30.92
N GLU A 313 -34.10 17.27 30.30
CA GLU A 313 -35.26 16.40 30.52
C GLU A 313 -35.32 15.89 31.97
N GLU A 314 -34.19 15.43 32.52
CA GLU A 314 -34.08 15.00 33.93
C GLU A 314 -34.41 16.14 34.90
N GLU A 315 -33.88 17.34 34.70
CA GLU A 315 -34.20 18.52 35.51
C GLU A 315 -35.70 18.85 35.44
N SER A 316 -36.29 18.78 34.25
CA SER A 316 -37.72 19.03 34.05
C SER A 316 -38.61 17.98 34.74
N GLU A 317 -38.17 16.72 34.78
CA GLU A 317 -38.86 15.62 35.45
C GLU A 317 -38.76 15.78 36.97
N GLU A 318 -37.58 16.10 37.51
CA GLU A 318 -37.41 16.42 38.92
C GLU A 318 -38.34 17.55 39.37
N ASP A 319 -38.45 18.62 38.59
CA ASP A 319 -39.33 19.75 38.87
C ASP A 319 -40.82 19.35 38.85
N ARG A 320 -41.23 18.47 37.94
CA ARG A 320 -42.59 17.88 37.95
C ARG A 320 -42.84 17.04 39.21
N VAL A 321 -41.86 16.26 39.64
CA VAL A 321 -41.94 15.45 40.87
C VAL A 321 -42.05 16.35 42.10
N ARG A 322 -41.25 17.42 42.19
CA ARG A 322 -41.34 18.42 43.29
C ARG A 322 -42.73 19.06 43.38
N ARG A 323 -43.26 19.54 42.25
CA ARG A 323 -44.60 20.18 42.19
C ARG A 323 -45.75 19.22 42.55
N THR A 324 -45.62 17.94 42.20
CA THR A 324 -46.66 16.94 42.50
C THR A 324 -46.56 16.41 43.93
N GLY A 325 -45.36 16.35 44.51
CA GLY A 325 -45.13 15.97 45.90
C GLY A 325 -45.76 16.93 46.92
N ASP A 326 -45.62 18.25 46.71
CA ASP A 326 -46.14 19.28 47.63
C ASP A 326 -47.67 19.27 47.78
N ARG A 327 -48.40 18.81 46.76
CA ARG A 327 -49.88 18.74 46.81
C ARG A 327 -50.40 17.66 47.76
N LYS A 328 -49.62 16.60 48.02
CA LYS A 328 -50.04 15.52 48.94
C LYS A 328 -49.86 15.86 50.42
N GLY A 329 -49.06 16.87 50.76
CA GLY A 329 -48.77 17.23 52.16
C GLY A 329 -49.77 18.18 52.83
N LYS A 330 -50.55 18.95 52.06
CA LYS A 330 -51.44 20.00 52.61
C LYS A 330 -52.87 19.57 52.92
N GLY A 331 -53.25 18.32 52.64
CA GLY A 331 -54.63 17.83 52.79
C GLY A 331 -54.96 17.05 54.08
N ARG A 332 -54.11 17.08 55.12
CA ARG A 332 -54.28 16.21 56.31
C ARG A 332 -54.20 16.96 57.64
N LYS A 333 -54.84 18.13 57.72
CA LYS A 333 -55.10 18.87 58.96
C LYS A 333 -56.50 19.48 58.90
N GLU A 334 -57.52 18.63 58.96
CA GLU A 334 -58.87 19.00 59.43
C GLU A 334 -59.41 17.88 60.31
#